data_AF-X0ZJY5-F1
#
_entry.id   AF-X0ZJY5-F1
#
_cell.length_a   1.000
_cell.length_b   1.000
_cell.length_c   1.000
_cell.angle_alpha   90.00
_cell.angle_beta   90.00
_cell.angle_gamma   90.00
#
_symmetry.space_group_name_H-M   'P 1'
#
loop_
_entity.id
_entity.type
_entity.pdbx_description
1 polymer ?
#
loop_
_entity_poly.entity_id
_entity_poly.type
_entity_poly.pdbx_seq_one_letter_code
_entity_poly.pdbx_strand_id
1 'polypeptide(L)'
;AAWELIEEINYPEDKIGRVIESLELHHVDGETYSKKGKGAVVWRSTFDKFLTDMAVDSGALLKEKELMVDIEKVDNFYKISTNKDKYTAKYIIAAFLLRIF
;
A
#
# COMPACT_ATOMS: atom_id res chain seq x y z
N ALA A 1 8.28 19.06 0.99
CA ALA A 1 6.97 18.40 0.72
C ALA A 1 7.02 16.99 1.30
N ALA A 2 5.91 16.36 1.69
CA ALA A 2 5.93 15.05 2.38
C ALA A 2 6.54 13.89 1.56
N TRP A 3 6.82 14.12 0.27
CA TRP A 3 7.40 13.17 -0.68
C TRP A 3 8.94 13.08 -0.64
N GLU A 4 9.63 13.96 0.07
CA GLU A 4 11.11 14.02 0.11
C GLU A 4 11.76 13.09 1.17
N LEU A 5 10.96 12.31 1.91
CA LEU A 5 11.41 11.54 3.09
C LEU A 5 11.50 10.02 2.89
N ILE A 6 11.25 9.52 1.68
CA ILE A 6 11.35 8.10 1.39
C ILE A 6 12.65 7.90 0.63
N GLU A 7 13.67 7.30 1.27
CA GLU A 7 14.82 6.76 0.54
C GLU A 7 14.30 5.88 -0.60
N GLU A 8 14.88 6.01 -1.80
CA GLU A 8 14.46 5.22 -2.95
C GLU A 8 14.45 3.74 -2.57
N ILE A 9 13.24 3.15 -2.54
CA ILE A 9 13.09 1.74 -2.26
C ILE A 9 13.79 1.02 -3.41
N ASN A 10 14.82 0.25 -3.09
CA ASN A 10 15.41 -0.69 -4.03
C ASN A 10 14.35 -1.74 -4.35
N TYR A 11 13.70 -1.57 -5.50
CA TYR A 11 12.65 -2.47 -5.93
C TYR A 11 13.23 -3.88 -6.10
N PRO A 12 12.56 -4.91 -5.54
CA PRO A 12 13.01 -6.28 -5.71
C PRO A 12 12.76 -6.70 -7.17
N GLU A 13 13.78 -6.58 -8.02
CA GLU A 13 13.70 -6.93 -9.45
C GLU A 13 13.23 -8.37 -9.67
N ASP A 14 13.60 -9.27 -8.75
CA ASP A 14 13.18 -10.67 -8.70
C ASP A 14 11.66 -10.86 -8.54
N LYS A 15 10.95 -9.84 -8.07
CA LYS A 15 9.48 -9.85 -7.89
C LYS A 15 8.75 -9.12 -9.02
N ILE A 16 9.46 -8.56 -10.00
CA ILE A 16 8.88 -7.92 -11.18
C ILE A 16 8.66 -8.98 -12.26
N GLY A 17 7.41 -9.19 -12.66
CA GLY A 17 7.08 -10.14 -13.72
C GLY A 17 7.49 -9.64 -15.11
N ARG A 18 7.32 -8.33 -15.36
CA ARG A 18 7.71 -7.69 -16.62
C ARG A 18 7.86 -6.19 -16.45
N VAL A 19 8.85 -5.59 -17.09
CA VAL A 19 8.96 -4.13 -17.24
C VAL A 19 8.15 -3.67 -18.46
N ILE A 20 7.38 -2.60 -18.32
CA ILE A 20 6.67 -1.96 -19.43
C ILE A 20 7.30 -0.60 -19.72
N GLU A 21 7.41 -0.25 -21.00
CA GLU A 21 8.03 1.00 -21.44
C GLU A 21 7.02 2.02 -21.98
N SER A 22 5.78 1.57 -22.20
CA SER A 22 4.69 2.41 -22.65
C SER A 22 3.34 1.80 -22.27
N LEU A 23 2.32 2.66 -22.26
CA LEU A 23 0.91 2.30 -22.22
C LEU A 23 0.28 2.68 -23.56
N GLU A 24 -0.50 1.75 -24.11
CA GLU A 24 -1.26 1.96 -25.34
C GLU A 24 -2.75 2.01 -25.00
N LEU A 25 -3.46 2.97 -25.60
CA LEU A 25 -4.90 3.14 -25.48
C LEU A 25 -5.51 2.96 -26.88
N HIS A 26 -6.32 1.93 -27.04
CA HIS A 26 -7.11 1.70 -28.26
C HIS A 26 -8.51 2.29 -28.06
N HIS A 27 -8.87 3.25 -28.89
CA HIS A 27 -10.18 3.91 -28.83
C HIS A 27 -11.19 3.22 -29.77
N VAL A 28 -12.49 3.37 -29.47
CA VAL A 28 -13.57 2.66 -30.18
C VAL A 28 -13.78 3.13 -31.62
N ASP A 29 -13.25 4.29 -31.98
CA ASP A 29 -13.25 4.81 -33.36
C ASP A 29 -12.10 4.24 -34.21
N GLY A 30 -11.22 3.43 -33.63
CA GLY A 30 -10.06 2.83 -34.30
C GLY A 30 -8.76 3.60 -34.10
N GLU A 31 -8.77 4.77 -33.47
CA GLU A 31 -7.55 5.52 -33.15
C GLU A 31 -6.75 4.84 -32.02
N THR A 32 -5.42 4.97 -32.05
CA THR A 32 -4.53 4.45 -31.02
C THR A 32 -3.63 5.55 -30.48
N TYR A 33 -3.60 5.69 -29.16
CA TYR A 33 -2.76 6.65 -28.45
C TYR A 33 -1.68 5.91 -27.66
N SER A 34 -0.48 6.48 -27.58
CA SER A 34 0.63 5.90 -26.82
C SER A 34 1.21 6.92 -25.84
N LYS A 35 1.50 6.47 -24.62
CA LYS A 35 2.26 7.22 -23.63
C LYS A 35 3.48 6.42 -23.21
N LYS A 36 4.68 6.93 -23.54
CA LYS A 36 5.94 6.36 -23.06
C LYS A 36 6.09 6.62 -21.56
N GLY A 37 6.49 5.59 -20.83
CA GLY A 37 6.68 5.63 -19.38
C GLY A 37 7.15 4.28 -18.88
N LYS A 38 8.19 4.27 -18.05
CA LYS A 38 8.66 3.04 -17.41
C LYS A 38 7.67 2.65 -16.31
N GLY A 39 7.31 1.38 -16.28
CA GLY A 39 6.48 0.77 -15.24
C GLY A 39 6.83 -0.70 -15.07
N ALA A 40 6.18 -1.35 -14.12
CA ALA A 40 6.39 -2.76 -13.81
C ALA A 40 5.05 -3.47 -13.62
N VAL A 41 4.94 -4.66 -14.20
CA VAL A 41 3.89 -5.62 -13.89
C VAL A 41 4.35 -6.42 -12.68
N VAL A 42 3.58 -6.33 -11.59
CA VAL A 42 3.86 -7.02 -10.34
C VAL A 42 2.66 -7.88 -9.92
N TRP A 43 2.94 -8.99 -9.25
CA TRP A 43 1.91 -9.74 -8.56
C TRP A 43 1.60 -9.05 -7.24
N ARG A 44 0.38 -8.51 -7.10
CA ARG A 44 -0.04 -7.78 -5.90
C ARG A 44 0.21 -8.55 -4.61
N SER A 45 -0.15 -9.84 -4.56
CA SER A 45 0.07 -10.67 -3.36
C SER A 45 1.55 -10.74 -2.95
N THR A 46 2.45 -10.89 -3.92
CA THR A 46 3.89 -10.95 -3.69
C THR A 46 4.44 -9.58 -3.28
N PHE A 47 3.99 -8.52 -3.94
CA PHE A 47 4.48 -7.17 -3.72
C PHE A 47 3.98 -6.57 -2.41
N ASP A 48 2.69 -6.71 -2.12
CA ASP A 48 2.08 -6.27 -0.85
C ASP A 48 2.72 -6.99 0.34
N LYS A 49 2.98 -8.30 0.21
CA LYS A 49 3.70 -9.07 1.23
C LYS A 49 5.13 -8.56 1.43
N PHE A 50 5.88 -8.34 0.35
CA PHE A 50 7.24 -7.81 0.44
C PHE A 50 7.30 -6.47 1.19
N LEU A 51 6.42 -5.53 0.85
CA LEU A 51 6.38 -4.23 1.53
C LEU A 51 5.96 -4.36 3.00
N THR A 52 5.03 -5.27 3.30
CA THR A 52 4.61 -5.56 4.68
C THR A 52 5.77 -6.13 5.49
N ASP A 53 6.48 -7.12 4.93
CA ASP A 53 7.63 -7.75 5.58
C ASP A 53 8.74 -6.73 5.82
N MET A 54 9.06 -5.89 4.83
CA MET A 54 10.05 -4.81 4.96
C MET A 54 9.69 -3.83 6.09
N ALA A 55 8.41 -3.47 6.24
CA ALA A 55 7.96 -2.61 7.33
C ALA A 55 8.12 -3.31 8.70
N VAL A 56 7.79 -4.61 8.78
CA VAL A 56 7.95 -5.41 10.00
C VAL A 56 9.42 -5.55 10.39
N ASP A 57 10.29 -5.86 9.42
CA ASP A 57 11.73 -5.97 9.61
C ASP A 57 12.35 -4.63 10.05
N SER A 58 11.73 -3.51 9.65
CA SER A 58 12.09 -2.16 10.10
C SER A 58 11.51 -1.78 11.48
N GLY A 59 10.81 -2.71 12.15
CA GLY A 59 10.29 -2.55 13.51
C GLY A 59 8.79 -2.27 13.61
N ALA A 60 8.03 -2.29 12.51
CA ALA A 60 6.58 -2.18 12.58
C ALA A 60 5.96 -3.44 13.22
N LEU A 61 4.93 -3.25 14.03
CA LEU A 61 4.19 -4.37 14.63
C LEU A 61 2.95 -4.69 13.79
N LEU A 62 2.98 -5.84 13.13
CA LEU A 62 1.83 -6.34 12.38
C LEU A 62 0.89 -7.14 13.30
N LYS A 63 -0.39 -6.75 13.33
CA LYS A 63 -1.46 -7.45 14.07
C LYS A 63 -2.41 -8.13 13.08
N GLU A 64 -2.09 -9.38 12.73
CA GLU A 64 -2.92 -10.15 11.80
C GLU A 64 -4.19 -10.72 12.47
N LYS A 65 -5.25 -10.84 11.67
CA LYS A 65 -6.55 -11.40 12.10
C LYS A 65 -7.13 -10.66 13.31
N GLU A 66 -6.87 -9.38 13.39
CA GLU A 66 -7.35 -8.49 14.45
C GLU A 66 -8.18 -7.39 13.80
N LEU A 67 -9.48 -7.45 14.03
CA LEU A 67 -10.44 -6.54 13.43
C LEU A 67 -10.59 -5.32 14.32
N MET A 68 -10.43 -4.15 13.72
CA MET A 68 -10.77 -2.89 14.37
C MET A 68 -12.29 -2.80 14.52
N VAL A 69 -12.75 -2.57 15.76
CA VAL A 69 -14.18 -2.48 16.10
C VAL A 69 -14.59 -1.01 16.23
N ASP A 70 -13.76 -0.19 16.88
CA ASP A 70 -14.08 1.21 17.16
C ASP A 70 -12.82 2.08 17.28
N ILE A 71 -12.96 3.37 16.96
CA ILE A 71 -11.95 4.40 17.20
C ILE A 71 -12.63 5.59 17.87
N GLU A 72 -12.12 5.96 19.04
CA GLU A 72 -12.55 7.14 19.78
C GLU A 72 -11.39 8.13 19.90
N LYS A 73 -11.64 9.41 19.60
CA LYS A 73 -10.68 10.48 19.89
C LYS A 73 -10.89 10.98 21.31
N VAL A 74 -9.85 10.93 22.14
CA VAL A 74 -9.86 11.43 23.51
C VAL A 74 -8.72 12.44 23.65
N ASP A 75 -9.07 13.70 23.79
CA ASP A 75 -8.14 14.84 23.82
C ASP A 75 -7.16 14.84 22.63
N ASN A 76 -5.89 14.53 22.90
CA ASN A 76 -4.76 14.58 21.96
C ASN A 76 -4.32 13.20 21.46
N PHE A 77 -5.09 12.15 21.74
CA PHE A 77 -4.82 10.80 21.27
C PHE A 77 -6.10 10.10 20.82
N TYR A 78 -5.92 8.93 20.22
CA TYR A 78 -6.98 8.04 19.80
C TYR A 78 -6.90 6.76 20.62
N LYS A 79 -8.05 6.29 21.09
CA LYS A 79 -8.23 4.94 21.62
C LYS A 79 -8.77 4.07 20.49
N ILE A 80 -8.14 2.93 20.28
CA ILE A 80 -8.50 1.97 19.23
C ILE A 80 -8.93 0.70 19.94
N SER A 81 -10.17 0.27 19.72
CA SER A 81 -10.67 -1.00 20.22
C SER A 81 -10.70 -2.01 19.09
N THR A 82 -10.13 -3.18 19.33
CA THR A 82 -10.19 -4.31 18.40
C THR A 82 -11.02 -5.43 19.00
N ASN A 83 -11.22 -6.50 18.23
CA ASN A 83 -11.85 -7.73 18.73
C ASN A 83 -10.95 -8.54 19.68
N LYS A 84 -9.70 -8.12 19.91
CA LYS A 84 -8.74 -8.83 20.78
C LYS A 84 -8.18 -7.96 21.90
N ASP A 85 -7.98 -6.67 21.66
CA ASP A 85 -7.19 -5.81 22.53
C ASP A 85 -7.60 -4.32 22.38
N LYS A 86 -6.94 -3.45 23.14
CA LYS A 86 -7.10 -2.00 23.07
C LYS A 86 -5.74 -1.31 22.94
N TYR A 87 -5.67 -0.33 22.04
CA TYR A 87 -4.47 0.44 21.77
C TYR A 87 -4.70 1.93 21.93
N THR A 88 -3.60 2.67 22.06
CA THR A 88 -3.62 4.12 22.00
C THR A 88 -2.61 4.61 20.97
N ALA A 89 -2.97 5.64 20.21
CA ALA A 89 -2.11 6.23 19.21
C ALA A 89 -2.30 7.73 19.13
N LYS A 90 -1.25 8.48 18.79
CA LYS A 90 -1.35 9.93 18.55
C LYS A 90 -1.96 10.26 17.20
N TYR A 91 -1.72 9.39 16.21
CA TYR A 91 -2.20 9.53 14.84
C TYR A 91 -2.74 8.20 14.33
N ILE A 92 -3.71 8.26 13.44
CA ILE A 92 -4.27 7.10 12.74
C ILE A 92 -4.19 7.37 11.24
N ILE A 93 -3.72 6.38 10.49
CA ILE A 93 -3.73 6.39 9.04
C ILE A 93 -4.67 5.27 8.58
N ALA A 94 -5.78 5.67 7.96
CA ALA A 94 -6.73 4.74 7.38
C ALA A 94 -6.25 4.33 5.98
N ALA A 95 -5.70 3.12 5.86
CA ALA A 95 -5.21 2.55 4.59
C ALA A 95 -6.04 1.33 4.17
N PHE A 96 -7.36 1.47 4.14
CA PHE A 96 -8.26 0.39 3.74
C PHE A 96 -8.21 0.18 2.23
N LEU A 97 -7.91 -1.05 1.81
CA LEU A 97 -8.00 -1.44 0.41
C LEU A 97 -9.42 -1.91 0.11
N LEU A 98 -10.16 -1.17 -0.72
CA LEU A 98 -11.42 -1.65 -1.28
C LEU A 98 -11.15 -2.90 -2.11
N ARG A 99 -11.59 -4.07 -1.65
CA ARG A 99 -11.74 -5.25 -2.50
C ARG A 99 -12.94 -4.99 -3.42
N ILE A 100 -12.68 -4.40 -4.59
CA ILE A 100 -13.62 -4.48 -5.71
C ILE A 100 -13.41 -5.90 -6.28
N PHE A 101 -14.39 -6.77 -6.01
CA PHE A 101 -14.50 -8.07 -6.67
C PHE A 101 -15.10 -7.88 -8.06
#